data_AF-A0A3P7TU85-F1
#
_entry.id   AF-A0A3P7TU85-F1
#
_cell.length_a   1.000
_cell.length_b   1.000
_cell.length_c   1.000
_cell.angle_alpha   90.00
_cell.angle_beta   90.00
_cell.angle_gamma   90.00
#
_symmetry.space_group_name_H-M   'P 1'
#
loop_
_entity.id
_entity.type
_entity.pdbx_description
1 polymer ?
#
loop_
_entity_poly.entity_id
_entity_poly.type
_entity_poly.pdbx_seq_one_letter_code
_entity_poly.pdbx_strand_id
1 'polypeptide(L)'
;MRPEKNQQIMCQSNMAHSILKIGVNVFKSEKHLMLAPFYYILERLSSHAITPSDLRSFLRLDMPLCCRNLDETKDEEPMTENEGSPIPIARQVLFLSF
;
A
#
# COMPACT_ATOMS: atom_id res chain seq x y z
N MET A 1 26.16 3.55 -12.22
CA MET A 1 25.37 2.87 -13.28
C MET A 1 24.93 1.52 -12.74
N ARG A 2 23.72 1.32 -12.21
CA ARG A 2 22.56 0.72 -12.92
C ARG A 2 21.23 0.91 -12.12
N PRO A 3 20.97 2.07 -11.47
CA PRO A 3 19.77 2.22 -10.64
C PRO A 3 18.47 2.01 -11.44
N GLU A 4 18.46 2.36 -12.72
CA GLU A 4 17.31 2.21 -13.62
C GLU A 4 17.05 0.75 -14.02
N LYS A 5 18.10 -0.01 -14.38
CA LYS A 5 17.96 -1.43 -14.71
C LYS A 5 17.48 -2.26 -13.51
N ASN A 6 17.96 -1.93 -12.31
CA ASN A 6 17.48 -2.58 -11.09
C ASN A 6 15.99 -2.28 -10.86
N GLN A 7 15.57 -1.03 -11.09
CA GLN A 7 14.17 -0.63 -10.98
C GLN A 7 13.29 -1.35 -11.99
N GLN A 8 13.71 -1.49 -13.24
CA GLN A 8 12.99 -2.29 -14.24
C GLN A 8 12.84 -3.75 -13.81
N ILE A 9 13.89 -4.38 -13.27
CA ILE A 9 13.83 -5.76 -12.76
C ILE A 9 12.85 -5.86 -11.58
N MET A 10 12.88 -4.89 -10.66
CA MET A 10 11.93 -4.81 -9.54
C MET A 10 10.48 -4.63 -10.02
N CYS A 11 10.25 -3.80 -11.04
CA CYS A 11 8.93 -3.65 -11.67
C CYS A 11 8.46 -4.96 -12.31
N GLN A 12 9.30 -5.59 -13.12
CA GLN A 12 8.99 -6.85 -13.82
C GLN A 12 8.72 -8.03 -12.88
N SER A 13 9.27 -7.99 -11.67
CA SER A 13 9.07 -9.02 -10.65
C SER A 13 7.86 -8.76 -9.73
N ASN A 14 7.02 -7.75 -10.01
CA ASN A 14 5.90 -7.36 -9.14
C ASN A 14 6.36 -7.09 -7.69
N MET A 15 7.54 -6.47 -7.53
CA MET A 15 8.11 -6.22 -6.21
C MET A 15 7.24 -5.27 -5.37
N ALA A 16 6.59 -4.28 -6.00
CA ALA A 16 5.69 -3.38 -5.30
C ALA A 16 4.50 -4.13 -4.66
N HIS A 17 3.81 -4.97 -5.44
CA HIS A 17 2.73 -5.83 -4.94
C HIS A 17 3.21 -6.73 -3.80
N SER A 18 4.39 -7.35 -3.95
CA SER A 18 4.97 -8.23 -2.93
C SER A 18 5.24 -7.49 -1.61
N ILE A 19 5.84 -6.29 -1.68
CA ILE A 19 6.10 -5.43 -0.53
C ILE A 19 4.79 -5.04 0.17
N LEU A 20 3.76 -4.66 -0.59
CA LEU A 20 2.46 -4.29 -0.05
C LEU A 20 1.78 -5.47 0.65
N LYS A 21 1.88 -6.67 0.07
CA LYS A 21 1.31 -7.91 0.62
C LYS A 21 1.99 -8.36 1.91
N ILE A 22 3.33 -8.36 1.96
CA ILE A 22 4.06 -8.79 3.17
C ILE A 22 4.16 -7.67 4.22
N GLY A 23 4.11 -6.42 3.78
CA GLY A 23 4.34 -5.24 4.59
C GLY A 23 3.13 -4.79 5.39
N VAL A 24 2.01 -5.50 5.34
CA VAL A 24 0.77 -5.09 6.02
C VAL A 24 1.01 -4.69 7.48
N ASN A 25 1.74 -5.53 8.24
CA ASN A 25 2.06 -5.24 9.64
C ASN A 25 3.12 -4.14 9.81
N VAL A 26 4.04 -4.01 8.84
CA VAL A 26 5.04 -2.94 8.81
C VAL A 26 4.34 -1.59 8.66
N PHE A 27 3.40 -1.49 7.73
CA PHE A 27 2.67 -0.25 7.46
C PHE A 27 1.66 0.11 8.55
N LYS A 28 1.16 -0.86 9.32
CA LYS A 28 0.30 -0.63 10.50
C LYS A 28 1.03 0.08 11.65
N SER A 29 2.34 -0.06 11.76
CA SER A 29 3.12 0.54 12.84
C SER A 29 4.08 1.59 12.29
N GLU A 30 3.81 2.87 12.59
CA GLU A 30 4.66 3.99 12.16
C GLU A 30 6.10 3.95 12.72
N LYS A 31 6.35 3.12 13.75
CA LYS A 31 7.67 2.97 14.38
C LYS A 31 8.42 1.71 13.92
N HIS A 32 7.91 1.02 12.89
CA HIS A 32 8.54 -0.21 12.41
C HIS A 32 9.86 0.10 11.70
N LEU A 33 10.95 -0.58 12.06
CA LEU A 33 12.30 -0.33 11.49
C LEU A 33 12.36 -0.51 9.97
N MET A 34 11.54 -1.42 9.42
CA MET A 34 11.43 -1.65 7.97
C MET A 34 10.53 -0.65 7.23
N LEU A 35 9.87 0.27 7.93
CA LEU A 35 8.94 1.20 7.30
C LEU A 35 9.64 2.14 6.31
N ALA A 36 10.77 2.73 6.71
CA ALA A 36 11.54 3.62 5.84
C ALA A 36 12.11 2.90 4.59
N PRO A 37 12.74 1.71 4.69
CA PRO A 37 13.12 0.93 3.52
C PRO A 37 11.95 0.58 2.59
N PHE A 38 10.77 0.25 3.15
CA PHE A 38 9.61 -0.11 2.34
C PHE A 38 9.08 1.10 1.56
N TYR A 39 8.97 2.26 2.21
CA TYR A 39 8.60 3.50 1.52
C TYR A 39 9.62 3.90 0.46
N TYR A 40 10.91 3.79 0.75
CA TYR A 40 11.95 4.08 -0.23
C TYR A 40 11.80 3.25 -1.52
N ILE A 41 11.50 1.95 -1.39
CA ILE A 41 11.31 1.09 -2.57
C ILE A 41 10.00 1.45 -3.28
N LEU A 42 8.90 1.63 -2.55
CA LEU A 42 7.60 1.97 -3.14
C LEU A 42 7.62 3.31 -3.88
N GLU A 43 8.26 4.34 -3.33
CA GLU A 43 8.44 5.64 -3.99
C GLU A 43 9.19 5.51 -5.31
N ARG A 44 10.15 4.57 -5.39
CA ARG A 44 10.87 4.31 -6.64
C ARG A 44 10.06 3.48 -7.63
N LEU A 45 9.16 2.63 -7.16
CA LEU A 45 8.35 1.78 -8.04
C LEU A 45 7.03 2.45 -8.47
N SER A 46 6.66 3.55 -7.83
CA SER A 46 5.39 4.26 -8.03
C SER A 46 5.07 4.56 -9.49
N SER A 47 6.03 5.12 -10.22
CA SER A 47 5.78 5.61 -11.58
C SER A 47 5.60 4.51 -12.63
N HIS A 48 5.86 3.24 -12.30
CA HIS A 48 5.93 2.16 -13.31
C HIS A 48 5.30 0.82 -12.90
N ALA A 49 5.07 0.54 -11.62
CA ALA A 49 4.72 -0.80 -11.15
C ALA A 49 3.62 -0.88 -10.10
N ILE A 50 3.07 0.24 -9.65
CA ILE A 50 1.97 0.24 -8.68
C ILE A 50 0.65 0.33 -9.43
N THR A 51 -0.14 -0.75 -9.35
CA THR A 51 -1.45 -0.80 -9.99
C THR A 51 -2.51 -0.10 -9.12
N PRO A 52 -3.64 0.33 -9.69
CA PRO A 52 -4.76 0.86 -8.92
C PRO A 52 -5.25 -0.11 -7.81
N SER A 53 -5.17 -1.41 -8.07
CA SER A 53 -5.54 -2.46 -7.10
C SER A 53 -4.55 -2.55 -5.93
N ASP A 54 -3.26 -2.40 -6.21
CA ASP A 54 -2.20 -2.34 -5.18
C ASP A 54 -2.38 -1.12 -4.29
N LEU A 55 -2.64 0.04 -4.92
CA LEU A 55 -2.88 1.29 -4.23
C LEU A 55 -4.12 1.21 -3.33
N ARG A 56 -5.21 0.63 -3.85
CA ARG A 56 -6.43 0.39 -3.06
C ARG A 56 -6.16 -0.54 -1.88
N SER A 57 -5.37 -1.59 -2.08
CA SER A 57 -5.03 -2.55 -1.01
C SER A 57 -4.15 -1.90 0.06
N PHE A 58 -3.18 -1.09 -0.34
CA PHE A 58 -2.34 -0.30 0.56
C PHE A 58 -3.16 0.73 1.35
N LEU A 59 -4.10 1.41 0.70
CA LEU A 59 -5.00 2.32 1.40
C LEU A 59 -5.91 1.60 2.37
N ARG A 60 -6.38 0.40 2.02
CA ARG A 60 -7.31 -0.41 2.80
C ARG A 60 -6.68 -1.18 3.96
N LEU A 61 -5.35 -1.26 4.11
CA LEU A 61 -4.61 -1.93 5.21
C LEU A 61 -5.45 -2.21 6.49
N ASP A 62 -6.10 -3.38 6.53
CA ASP A 62 -7.26 -3.74 7.37
C ASP A 62 -8.56 -2.97 7.10
N MET A 63 -8.65 -1.65 7.43
CA MET A 63 -9.80 -0.78 7.05
C MET A 63 -9.65 0.76 7.27
N PRO A 64 -8.62 1.45 6.74
CA PRO A 64 -8.62 2.90 6.60
C PRO A 64 -9.45 3.26 5.34
N LEU A 65 -10.42 4.18 5.48
CA LEU A 65 -11.41 4.66 4.47
C LEU A 65 -12.80 4.00 4.45
N CYS A 66 -13.13 2.98 5.26
CA CYS A 66 -14.44 2.32 5.20
C CYS A 66 -14.88 1.88 3.79
N CYS A 67 -13.93 1.65 2.88
CA CYS A 67 -14.23 1.29 1.50
C CYS A 67 -14.48 -0.22 1.41
N ARG A 68 -15.72 -0.62 1.09
CA ARG A 68 -16.04 -2.00 0.67
C ARG A 68 -15.51 -2.32 -0.72
N ASN A 69 -15.20 -3.58 -0.98
CA ASN A 69 -14.90 -4.04 -2.34
C ASN A 69 -16.23 -4.09 -3.10
N LEU A 70 -16.42 -3.19 -4.06
CA LEU A 70 -17.65 -3.17 -4.87
C LEU A 70 -17.84 -4.47 -5.69
N ASP A 71 -16.76 -5.21 -5.96
CA ASP A 71 -16.81 -6.52 -6.64
C ASP A 71 -17.19 -7.69 -5.72
N GLU A 72 -17.13 -7.53 -4.38
CA GLU A 72 -17.47 -8.56 -3.39
C GLU A 72 -18.91 -8.38 -2.87
N THR A 73 -19.87 -8.12 -3.76
CA THR A 73 -21.26 -7.96 -3.34
C THR A 73 -21.94 -9.32 -3.27
N LYS A 74 -22.08 -9.90 -2.07
CA LYS A 74 -23.22 -10.78 -1.71
C LYS A 74 -23.41 -11.12 -0.23
N ASP A 75 -22.39 -11.03 0.63
CA ASP A 75 -22.50 -11.50 2.02
C ASP A 75 -21.79 -10.57 3.03
N GLU A 76 -22.27 -9.33 3.20
CA GLU A 76 -21.60 -8.36 4.09
C GLU A 76 -22.36 -8.12 5.40
N GLU A 77 -21.74 -8.50 6.53
CA GLU A 77 -22.17 -8.23 7.92
C GLU A 77 -22.32 -6.71 8.19
N PRO A 78 -23.15 -6.29 9.17
CA PRO A 78 -23.38 -4.87 9.47
C PRO A 78 -22.12 -4.17 10.00
N MET A 79 -21.94 -2.90 9.59
CA MET A 79 -20.81 -2.04 9.96
C MET A 79 -20.69 -1.92 11.49
N THR A 80 -19.47 -2.06 12.02
CA THR A 80 -19.21 -1.87 13.47
C THR A 80 -18.67 -0.46 13.75
N GLU A 81 -18.97 0.09 14.92
CA GLU A 81 -18.75 1.49 15.32
C GLU A 81 -17.27 1.95 15.29
N ASN A 82 -16.32 1.03 15.12
CA ASN A 82 -14.88 1.28 15.08
C ASN A 82 -14.26 1.31 13.66
N GLU A 83 -15.08 1.15 12.62
CA GLU A 83 -14.62 1.13 11.25
C GLU A 83 -14.45 2.56 10.69
N GLY A 84 -13.23 2.92 10.27
CA GLY A 84 -12.97 4.21 9.59
C GLY A 84 -11.99 5.18 10.28
N SER A 85 -11.12 4.70 11.17
CA SER A 85 -10.09 5.54 11.81
C SER A 85 -9.27 6.36 10.80
N PRO A 86 -8.90 7.63 11.11
CA PRO A 86 -8.10 8.47 10.22
C PRO A 86 -6.81 7.80 9.79
N ILE A 87 -6.50 7.88 8.50
CA ILE A 87 -5.26 7.33 7.95
C ILE A 87 -4.07 8.17 8.45
N PRO A 88 -3.01 7.56 8.97
CA PRO A 88 -1.84 8.32 9.42
C PRO A 88 -1.21 9.15 8.29
N ILE A 89 -0.74 10.36 8.61
CA ILE A 89 -0.24 11.37 7.65
C ILE A 89 0.89 10.81 6.79
N ALA A 90 1.74 9.95 7.35
CA ALA A 90 2.84 9.31 6.62
C ALA A 90 2.37 8.52 5.38
N ARG A 91 1.15 7.97 5.39
CA ARG A 91 0.57 7.24 4.25
C ARG A 91 0.00 8.18 3.17
N GLN A 92 -0.43 9.38 3.57
CA GLN A 92 -0.94 10.41 2.65
C GLN A 92 0.20 11.12 1.90
N VAL A 93 1.36 11.31 2.55
CA VAL A 93 2.51 11.96 1.92
C VAL A 93 3.10 11.10 0.81
N LEU A 94 3.08 9.76 0.95
CA LEU A 94 3.48 8.87 -0.14
C LEU A 94 2.68 9.15 -1.43
N PHE A 95 1.39 9.51 -1.30
CA PHE A 95 0.48 9.81 -2.40
C PHE A 95 0.83 11.05 -3.23
N LEU A 96 1.50 12.05 -2.66
CA LEU A 96 1.97 13.22 -3.41
C LEU A 96 3.20 12.91 -4.28
N SER A 97 3.81 11.74 -4.07
CA SER A 97 4.92 11.20 -4.86
C SER A 97 4.46 10.16 -5.91
N PHE A 98 3.15 9.91 -6.04
CA PHE A 98 2.53 9.05 -7.07
C PHE A 98 1.93 9.84 -8.21
#